data_AF-A0A0B7NPP0-F1
#
_entry.id   AF-A0A0B7NPP0-F1
#
_cell.length_a   1.000
_cell.length_b   1.000
_cell.length_c   1.000
_cell.angle_alpha   90.00
_cell.angle_beta   90.00
_cell.angle_gamma   90.00
#
_symmetry.space_group_name_H-M   'P 1'
#
loop_
_entity.id
_entity.type
_entity.pdbx_description
1 polymer ?
#
loop_
_entity_poly.entity_id
_entity_poly.type
_entity_poly.pdbx_seq_one_letter_code
_entity_poly.pdbx_strand_id
1 'polypeptide(L)'
;MAEPLTHPTIENGWFMEKNTQWPGQAMSLKVEEILHTEKSKYQDVLVFQSSNYGNVLVLDNAIQATERDEFSYQEMITHLAMNSHPCPKKVLVIGGGDGGVLREVVKHECVEEATLVDIDEAVPRVSKKYLPNMSIGFEHPKVTVHIGDGFEFLKDKTNQYDVIITDSSDPEGPAGSLFGADFFKLLKNALTEKGVFSTQGECMWLHLPLIKKVMDFCKELYPRVEYAYTSIPTYPSGQIGHVMCCKDSEANLREPLRNFTSEQEDKLLRYYNSEIHKAAFVLPQFAKKVLYEIAAATASRRGYSTATSKNAGSFYYQYGTPLVKCIVLASATTLGFQLLWQHLEYQEYRDEADANVNKLEDRLKSLEEQQNKL
;
A
#
# COMPACT_ATOMS: atom_id res chain seq x y z
N MET A 1 -15.83 -28.70 26.68
CA MET A 1 -15.28 -27.50 26.01
C MET A 1 -14.50 -28.01 24.82
N ALA A 2 -14.68 -27.43 23.63
CA ALA A 2 -13.83 -27.78 22.49
C ALA A 2 -12.39 -27.42 22.84
N GLU A 3 -11.42 -28.21 22.38
CA GLU A 3 -10.01 -27.86 22.54
C GLU A 3 -9.73 -26.55 21.80
N PRO A 4 -8.93 -25.64 22.39
CA PRO A 4 -8.57 -24.39 21.71
C PRO A 4 -7.80 -24.71 20.43
N LEU A 5 -8.12 -23.98 19.36
CA LEU A 5 -7.41 -24.10 18.09
C LEU A 5 -5.95 -23.69 18.29
N THR A 6 -5.05 -24.32 17.54
CA THR A 6 -3.62 -24.01 17.53
C THR A 6 -3.15 -23.82 16.09
N HIS A 7 -2.08 -23.05 15.90
CA HIS A 7 -1.47 -22.83 14.59
C HIS A 7 0.05 -22.73 14.72
N PRO A 8 0.84 -23.37 13.83
CA PRO A 8 2.30 -23.40 13.96
C PRO A 8 2.97 -22.02 13.87
N THR A 9 2.30 -21.01 13.30
CA THR A 9 2.84 -19.64 13.21
C THR A 9 2.46 -18.74 14.38
N ILE A 10 1.72 -19.26 15.35
CA ILE A 10 1.42 -18.55 16.60
C ILE A 10 2.32 -19.10 17.71
N GLU A 11 3.28 -18.28 18.11
CA GLU A 11 4.26 -18.60 19.15
C GLU A 11 4.13 -17.60 20.31
N ASN A 12 4.03 -18.10 21.54
CA ASN A 12 3.88 -17.27 22.75
C ASN A 12 2.74 -16.23 22.68
N GLY A 13 1.65 -16.54 21.98
CA GLY A 13 0.49 -15.65 21.82
C GLY A 13 0.68 -14.55 20.77
N TRP A 14 1.68 -14.65 19.90
CA TRP A 14 1.92 -13.72 18.79
C TRP A 14 1.93 -14.47 17.46
N PHE A 15 1.22 -13.91 16.49
CA PHE A 15 1.41 -14.25 15.09
C PHE A 15 2.54 -13.39 14.54
N MET A 16 3.46 -13.98 13.78
CA MET A 16 4.60 -13.29 13.18
C MET A 16 4.68 -13.59 11.69
N GLU A 17 4.44 -12.58 10.87
CA GLU A 17 4.48 -12.65 9.42
C GLU A 17 5.93 -12.66 8.92
N LYS A 18 6.41 -13.83 8.51
CA LYS A 18 7.72 -14.03 7.89
C LYS A 18 7.53 -14.52 6.46
N ASN A 19 8.11 -13.81 5.49
CA ASN A 19 8.09 -14.23 4.10
C ASN A 19 9.45 -13.91 3.42
N THR A 20 9.81 -14.71 2.43
CA THR A 20 11.02 -14.53 1.59
C THR A 20 10.99 -13.27 0.72
N GLN A 21 9.81 -12.70 0.48
CA GLN A 21 9.62 -11.49 -0.31
C GLN A 21 10.05 -10.22 0.43
N TRP A 22 10.03 -10.22 1.77
CA TRP A 22 10.55 -9.14 2.62
C TRP A 22 11.59 -9.66 3.62
N PRO A 23 12.77 -10.09 3.14
CA PRO A 23 13.76 -10.76 3.99
C PRO A 23 14.31 -9.83 5.07
N GLY A 24 14.46 -10.36 6.28
CA GLY A 24 15.06 -9.64 7.41
C GLY A 24 14.11 -8.71 8.17
N GLN A 25 12.83 -8.65 7.79
CA GLN A 25 11.78 -7.97 8.53
C GLN A 25 10.58 -8.89 8.76
N ALA A 26 9.82 -8.62 9.82
CA ALA A 26 8.58 -9.32 10.14
C ALA A 26 7.65 -8.38 10.91
N MET A 27 6.35 -8.43 10.60
CA MET A 27 5.32 -7.82 11.42
C MET A 27 4.80 -8.85 12.43
N SER A 28 4.41 -8.40 13.62
CA SER A 28 3.81 -9.29 14.61
C SER A 28 2.55 -8.67 15.21
N LEU A 29 1.50 -9.49 15.31
CA LEU A 29 0.23 -9.12 15.93
C LEU A 29 -0.04 -10.06 17.10
N LYS A 30 -0.40 -9.48 18.24
CA LYS A 30 -0.77 -10.26 19.42
C LYS A 30 -2.12 -10.92 19.20
N VAL A 31 -2.20 -12.22 19.46
CA VAL A 31 -3.37 -13.06 19.26
C VAL A 31 -4.16 -13.13 20.58
N GLU A 32 -5.46 -12.84 20.52
CA GLU A 32 -6.39 -13.11 21.62
C GLU A 32 -6.98 -14.52 21.49
N GLU A 33 -7.47 -14.86 20.31
CA GLU A 33 -8.11 -16.15 20.03
C GLU A 33 -7.91 -16.55 18.56
N ILE A 34 -7.63 -17.83 18.30
CA ILE A 34 -7.70 -18.40 16.95
C ILE A 34 -9.15 -18.76 16.67
N LEU A 35 -9.74 -18.12 15.66
CA LEU A 35 -11.15 -18.27 15.30
C LEU A 35 -11.37 -19.38 14.26
N HIS A 36 -10.38 -19.59 13.39
CA HIS A 36 -10.42 -20.57 12.32
C HIS A 36 -9.02 -20.94 11.85
N THR A 37 -8.81 -22.22 11.53
CA THR A 37 -7.63 -22.69 10.82
C THR A 37 -8.02 -23.84 9.91
N GLU A 38 -7.61 -23.80 8.65
CA GLU A 38 -7.76 -24.90 7.71
C GLU A 38 -6.69 -24.85 6.61
N LYS A 39 -6.26 -26.02 6.11
CA LYS A 39 -5.56 -26.09 4.83
C LYS A 39 -6.59 -26.35 3.73
N SER A 40 -6.83 -25.34 2.88
CA SER A 40 -7.72 -25.47 1.73
C SER A 40 -7.04 -26.27 0.60
N LYS A 41 -7.70 -26.38 -0.55
CA LYS A 41 -7.10 -26.96 -1.76
C LYS A 41 -5.90 -26.14 -2.26
N TYR A 42 -5.85 -24.85 -1.95
CA TYR A 42 -4.90 -23.91 -2.54
C TYR A 42 -3.87 -23.40 -1.53
N GLN A 43 -4.29 -23.14 -0.29
CA GLN A 43 -3.47 -22.39 0.67
C GLN A 43 -3.84 -22.73 2.12
N ASP A 44 -2.99 -22.30 3.05
CA ASP A 44 -3.28 -22.29 4.48
C ASP A 44 -4.12 -21.07 4.81
N VAL A 45 -5.23 -21.27 5.51
CA VAL A 45 -6.20 -20.22 5.86
C VAL A 45 -6.27 -20.14 7.38
N LEU A 46 -5.86 -19.00 7.92
CA LEU A 46 -5.91 -18.70 9.35
C LEU A 46 -6.73 -17.43 9.57
N VAL A 47 -7.66 -17.50 10.52
CA VAL A 47 -8.32 -16.31 11.07
C VAL A 47 -8.15 -16.29 12.57
N PHE A 48 -7.69 -15.16 13.09
CA PHE A 48 -7.56 -14.94 14.53
C PHE A 48 -8.08 -13.56 14.92
N GLN A 49 -8.58 -13.45 16.14
CA GLN A 49 -8.85 -12.17 16.77
C GLN A 49 -7.55 -11.65 17.36
N SER A 50 -7.15 -10.45 16.94
CA SER A 50 -5.99 -9.75 17.48
C SER A 50 -6.38 -8.82 18.63
N SER A 51 -5.41 -8.44 19.48
CA SER A 51 -5.69 -7.57 20.63
C SER A 51 -6.08 -6.14 20.25
N ASN A 52 -5.66 -5.65 19.08
CA ASN A 52 -5.81 -4.24 18.72
C ASN A 52 -6.11 -3.97 17.24
N TYR A 53 -6.28 -5.01 16.41
CA TYR A 53 -6.55 -4.89 14.98
C TYR A 53 -7.87 -5.59 14.56
N GLY A 54 -8.66 -6.07 15.53
CA GLY A 54 -9.88 -6.85 15.26
C GLY A 54 -9.53 -8.22 14.71
N ASN A 55 -10.43 -8.78 13.90
CA ASN A 55 -10.18 -10.04 13.22
C ASN A 55 -9.17 -9.87 12.08
N VAL A 56 -8.29 -10.85 11.94
CA VAL A 56 -7.19 -10.86 10.98
C VAL A 56 -7.30 -12.09 10.10
N LEU A 57 -7.33 -11.90 8.78
CA LEU A 57 -7.23 -12.97 7.80
C LEU A 57 -5.77 -13.12 7.36
N VAL A 58 -5.27 -14.35 7.42
CA VAL A 58 -3.92 -14.74 6.99
C VAL A 58 -4.04 -15.88 6.00
N LEU A 59 -3.33 -15.75 4.87
CA LEU A 59 -3.23 -16.78 3.84
C LEU A 59 -1.75 -17.12 3.62
N ASP A 60 -1.39 -18.40 3.71
CA ASP A 60 0.00 -18.90 3.61
C ASP A 60 1.02 -18.03 4.39
N ASN A 61 0.63 -17.64 5.61
CA ASN A 61 1.40 -16.81 6.56
C ASN A 61 1.57 -15.33 6.19
N ALA A 62 0.89 -14.83 5.15
CA ALA A 62 0.81 -13.41 4.83
C ALA A 62 -0.53 -12.82 5.30
N ILE A 63 -0.49 -11.69 5.99
CA ILE A 63 -1.68 -10.94 6.42
C ILE A 63 -2.36 -10.38 5.18
N GLN A 64 -3.61 -10.78 4.96
CA GLN A 64 -4.41 -10.27 3.84
C GLN A 64 -5.26 -9.07 4.26
N ALA A 65 -5.78 -9.08 5.48
CA ALA A 65 -6.62 -7.99 5.97
C ALA A 65 -6.72 -8.00 7.50
N THR A 66 -6.88 -6.80 8.07
CA THR A 66 -7.38 -6.63 9.43
C THR A 66 -8.57 -5.69 9.43
N GLU A 67 -9.56 -5.94 10.30
CA GLU A 67 -10.73 -5.05 10.40
C GLU A 67 -10.36 -3.60 10.74
N ARG A 68 -9.20 -3.39 11.37
CA ARG A 68 -8.77 -2.06 11.78
C ARG A 68 -8.36 -1.17 10.63
N ASP A 69 -7.68 -1.68 9.60
CA ASP A 69 -7.04 -0.86 8.57
C ASP A 69 -7.34 -1.26 7.13
N GLU A 70 -8.10 -2.33 6.90
CA GLU A 70 -8.52 -2.78 5.57
C GLU A 70 -9.02 -1.62 4.70
N PHE A 71 -9.94 -0.79 5.22
CA PHE A 71 -10.57 0.29 4.47
C PHE A 71 -9.60 1.16 3.65
N SER A 72 -8.35 1.35 4.10
CA SER A 72 -7.33 2.05 3.33
C SER A 72 -7.03 1.39 1.98
N TYR A 73 -6.82 0.08 1.97
CA TYR A 73 -6.56 -0.68 0.76
C TYR A 73 -7.83 -0.89 -0.07
N GLN A 74 -8.91 -1.37 0.55
CA GLN A 74 -10.18 -1.66 -0.13
C GLN A 74 -10.74 -0.41 -0.84
N GLU A 75 -10.72 0.76 -0.18
CA GLU A 75 -11.18 2.01 -0.78
C GLU A 75 -10.24 2.46 -1.91
N MET A 76 -8.92 2.41 -1.71
CA MET A 76 -7.96 2.90 -2.71
C MET A 76 -7.93 2.03 -3.97
N ILE A 77 -7.80 0.71 -3.83
CA ILE A 77 -7.73 -0.18 -5.00
C ILE A 77 -9.00 -0.09 -5.85
N THR A 78 -10.15 0.16 -5.22
CA THR A 78 -11.44 0.32 -5.86
C THR A 78 -11.62 1.70 -6.47
N HIS A 79 -11.59 2.75 -5.65
CA HIS A 79 -12.01 4.08 -6.06
C HIS A 79 -10.99 4.77 -6.97
N LEU A 80 -9.71 4.38 -6.94
CA LEU A 80 -8.74 4.80 -7.95
C LEU A 80 -9.24 4.41 -9.35
N ALA A 81 -9.53 3.12 -9.60
CA ALA A 81 -10.03 2.68 -10.91
C ALA A 81 -11.44 3.20 -11.22
N MET A 82 -12.36 3.09 -10.25
CA MET A 82 -13.76 3.43 -10.46
C MET A 82 -13.93 4.92 -10.79
N ASN A 83 -13.24 5.82 -10.09
CA ASN A 83 -13.36 7.26 -10.33
C ASN A 83 -12.52 7.76 -11.52
N SER A 84 -11.58 6.96 -12.05
CA SER A 84 -10.93 7.23 -13.34
C SER A 84 -11.76 6.79 -14.56
N HIS A 85 -12.89 6.10 -14.36
CA HIS A 85 -13.84 5.76 -15.43
C HIS A 85 -15.07 6.69 -15.39
N PRO A 86 -15.57 7.19 -16.54
CA PRO A 86 -16.66 8.17 -16.57
C PRO A 86 -18.01 7.62 -16.11
N CYS A 87 -18.28 6.32 -16.29
CA CYS A 87 -19.52 5.67 -15.83
C CYS A 87 -19.36 4.14 -15.86
N PRO A 88 -18.68 3.52 -14.88
CA PRO A 88 -18.45 2.07 -14.88
C PRO A 88 -19.72 1.32 -14.49
N LYS A 89 -20.27 0.55 -15.43
CA LYS A 89 -21.51 -0.24 -15.26
C LYS A 89 -21.21 -1.70 -14.97
N LYS A 90 -20.20 -2.27 -15.64
CA LYS A 90 -19.79 -3.66 -15.46
C LYS A 90 -18.40 -3.73 -14.84
N VAL A 91 -18.31 -4.29 -13.65
CA VAL A 91 -17.07 -4.38 -12.87
C VAL A 91 -16.71 -5.85 -12.64
N LEU A 92 -15.45 -6.19 -12.84
CA LEU A 92 -14.87 -7.49 -12.49
C LEU A 92 -13.86 -7.32 -11.36
N VAL A 93 -13.95 -8.16 -10.34
CA VAL A 93 -12.96 -8.32 -9.27
C VAL A 93 -12.35 -9.71 -9.40
N ILE A 94 -11.03 -9.80 -9.49
CA ILE A 94 -10.28 -11.06 -9.50
C ILE A 94 -9.55 -11.16 -8.16
N GLY A 95 -9.77 -12.26 -7.44
CA GLY A 95 -9.41 -12.38 -6.02
C GLY A 95 -10.40 -11.62 -5.14
N GLY A 96 -9.91 -10.96 -4.08
CA GLY A 96 -10.74 -10.18 -3.15
C GLY A 96 -11.76 -11.01 -2.37
N GLY A 97 -11.44 -12.28 -2.06
CA GLY A 97 -12.32 -13.23 -1.39
C GLY A 97 -12.80 -12.81 0.01
N ASP A 98 -12.28 -11.73 0.60
CA ASP A 98 -12.84 -11.08 1.80
C ASP A 98 -14.14 -10.30 1.51
N GLY A 99 -14.35 -9.86 0.27
CA GLY A 99 -15.54 -9.13 -0.18
C GLY A 99 -15.47 -7.61 0.01
N GLY A 100 -14.40 -7.09 0.62
CA GLY A 100 -14.22 -5.66 0.90
C GLY A 100 -14.17 -4.82 -0.37
N VAL A 101 -13.50 -5.28 -1.43
CA VAL A 101 -13.53 -4.59 -2.73
C VAL A 101 -14.94 -4.52 -3.32
N LEU A 102 -15.72 -5.61 -3.23
CA LEU A 102 -17.11 -5.59 -3.68
C LEU A 102 -17.97 -4.61 -2.88
N ARG A 103 -17.78 -4.53 -1.56
CA ARG A 103 -18.45 -3.56 -0.69
C ARG A 103 -18.21 -2.13 -1.18
N GLU A 104 -17.00 -1.82 -1.63
CA GLU A 104 -16.66 -0.50 -2.18
C GLU A 104 -17.22 -0.27 -3.58
N VAL A 105 -17.16 -1.29 -4.46
CA VAL A 105 -17.66 -1.20 -5.84
C VAL A 105 -19.15 -0.83 -5.87
N VAL A 106 -19.95 -1.48 -5.02
CA VAL A 106 -21.41 -1.30 -5.02
C VAL A 106 -21.87 0.05 -4.44
N LYS A 107 -20.97 0.86 -3.86
CA LYS A 107 -21.25 2.25 -3.47
C LYS A 107 -21.44 3.18 -4.68
N HIS A 108 -20.94 2.79 -5.86
CA HIS A 108 -21.14 3.55 -7.08
C HIS A 108 -22.50 3.23 -7.73
N GLU A 109 -23.43 4.18 -7.67
CA GLU A 109 -24.81 3.99 -8.16
C GLU A 109 -24.91 3.54 -9.63
N CYS A 110 -23.96 3.96 -10.46
CA CYS A 110 -23.90 3.62 -11.89
C CYS A 110 -23.57 2.15 -12.17
N VAL A 111 -23.05 1.41 -11.19
CA VAL A 111 -22.77 -0.03 -11.34
C VAL A 111 -24.09 -0.77 -11.56
N GLU A 112 -24.13 -1.59 -12.59
CA GLU A 112 -25.25 -2.46 -12.94
C GLU A 112 -24.93 -3.92 -12.60
N GLU A 113 -23.68 -4.33 -12.77
CA GLU A 113 -23.19 -5.71 -12.56
C GLU A 113 -21.78 -5.67 -11.95
N ALA A 114 -21.59 -6.38 -10.83
CA ALA A 114 -20.28 -6.59 -10.21
C ALA A 114 -20.01 -8.10 -10.08
N THR A 115 -19.00 -8.59 -10.77
CA THR A 115 -18.58 -9.99 -10.73
C THR A 115 -17.33 -10.13 -9.90
N LEU A 116 -17.29 -11.10 -8.97
CA LEU A 116 -16.06 -11.49 -8.29
C LEU A 116 -15.69 -12.92 -8.65
N VAL A 117 -14.41 -13.16 -8.93
CA VAL A 117 -13.85 -14.46 -9.25
C VAL A 117 -12.73 -14.78 -8.28
N ASP A 118 -12.95 -15.73 -7.38
CA ASP A 118 -11.94 -16.18 -6.42
C ASP A 118 -11.64 -17.67 -6.62
N ILE A 119 -10.37 -18.05 -6.58
CA ILE A 119 -9.94 -19.42 -6.85
C ILE A 119 -10.30 -20.39 -5.72
N ASP A 120 -10.41 -19.88 -4.49
CA ASP A 120 -10.50 -20.68 -3.28
C ASP A 120 -11.80 -20.38 -2.50
N GLU A 121 -12.77 -21.29 -2.60
CA GLU A 121 -14.06 -21.19 -1.89
C GLU A 121 -13.90 -21.01 -0.37
N ALA A 122 -12.78 -21.46 0.21
CA ALA A 122 -12.51 -21.27 1.63
C ALA A 122 -12.50 -19.79 2.01
N VAL A 123 -11.92 -18.91 1.18
CA VAL A 123 -11.75 -17.50 1.52
C VAL A 123 -13.10 -16.78 1.62
N PRO A 124 -14.00 -16.78 0.61
CA PRO A 124 -15.33 -16.18 0.76
C PRO A 124 -16.16 -16.80 1.90
N ARG A 125 -16.06 -18.12 2.11
CA ARG A 125 -16.81 -18.81 3.18
C ARG A 125 -16.36 -18.35 4.57
N VAL A 126 -15.04 -18.31 4.80
CA VAL A 126 -14.45 -17.90 6.08
C VAL A 126 -14.70 -16.41 6.32
N SER A 127 -14.55 -15.58 5.31
CA SER A 127 -14.79 -14.14 5.40
C SER A 127 -16.24 -13.80 5.73
N LYS A 128 -17.23 -14.49 5.16
CA LYS A 128 -18.65 -14.35 5.54
C LYS A 128 -18.90 -14.62 7.02
N LYS A 129 -18.11 -15.52 7.63
CA LYS A 129 -18.29 -15.91 9.03
C LYS A 129 -17.54 -14.99 10.00
N TYR A 130 -16.33 -14.57 9.65
CA TYR A 130 -15.42 -13.90 10.59
C TYR A 130 -15.04 -12.46 10.19
N LEU A 131 -15.37 -12.02 8.99
CA LEU A 131 -15.15 -10.66 8.48
C LEU A 131 -16.46 -10.08 7.89
N PRO A 132 -17.56 -10.02 8.67
CA PRO A 132 -18.88 -9.63 8.15
C PRO A 132 -18.91 -8.22 7.56
N ASN A 133 -18.11 -7.29 8.10
CA ASN A 133 -18.06 -5.91 7.62
C ASN A 133 -17.36 -5.76 6.26
N MET A 134 -16.54 -6.73 5.85
CA MET A 134 -15.91 -6.78 4.53
C MET A 134 -16.82 -7.57 3.58
N SER A 135 -17.25 -8.74 4.01
CA SER A 135 -18.02 -9.70 3.22
C SER A 135 -19.48 -9.32 2.95
N ILE A 136 -19.99 -8.25 3.58
CA ILE A 136 -21.34 -7.71 3.28
C ILE A 136 -21.54 -7.38 1.79
N GLY A 137 -20.45 -7.10 1.06
CA GLY A 137 -20.48 -6.90 -0.39
C GLY A 137 -21.07 -8.09 -1.15
N PHE A 138 -20.94 -9.33 -0.65
CA PHE A 138 -21.49 -10.53 -1.29
C PHE A 138 -23.01 -10.60 -1.30
N GLU A 139 -23.69 -9.86 -0.42
CA GLU A 139 -25.16 -9.88 -0.30
C GLU A 139 -25.85 -8.89 -1.24
N HIS A 140 -25.08 -8.03 -1.91
CA HIS A 140 -25.64 -6.98 -2.76
C HIS A 140 -26.29 -7.60 -4.02
N PRO A 141 -27.51 -7.18 -4.42
CA PRO A 141 -28.25 -7.82 -5.52
C PRO A 141 -27.60 -7.68 -6.91
N LYS A 142 -26.62 -6.78 -7.04
CA LYS A 142 -25.83 -6.59 -8.28
C LYS A 142 -24.57 -7.46 -8.34
N VAL A 143 -24.29 -8.25 -7.29
CA VAL A 143 -23.07 -9.03 -7.15
C VAL A 143 -23.29 -10.47 -7.57
N THR A 144 -22.34 -11.00 -8.36
CA THR A 144 -22.22 -12.42 -8.67
C THR A 144 -20.84 -12.90 -8.27
N VAL A 145 -20.76 -14.01 -7.53
CA VAL A 145 -19.49 -14.62 -7.11
C VAL A 145 -19.30 -15.93 -7.88
N HIS A 146 -18.15 -16.08 -8.53
CA HIS A 146 -17.71 -17.30 -9.17
C HIS A 146 -16.50 -17.86 -8.43
N ILE A 147 -16.53 -19.17 -8.14
CA ILE A 147 -15.37 -19.87 -7.62
C ILE A 147 -14.60 -20.47 -8.81
N GLY A 148 -13.40 -19.97 -9.07
CA GLY A 148 -12.57 -20.38 -10.20
C GLY A 148 -11.31 -19.54 -10.38
N ASP A 149 -10.43 -19.98 -11.27
CA ASP A 149 -9.21 -19.26 -11.60
C ASP A 149 -9.54 -18.02 -12.46
N GLY A 150 -9.13 -16.84 -11.99
CA GLY A 150 -9.33 -15.57 -12.69
C GLY A 150 -8.63 -15.48 -14.05
N PHE A 151 -7.47 -16.13 -14.21
CA PHE A 151 -6.77 -16.22 -15.49
C PHE A 151 -7.60 -17.01 -16.52
N GLU A 152 -8.14 -18.16 -16.11
CA GLU A 152 -9.01 -18.97 -16.97
C GLU A 152 -10.34 -18.25 -17.27
N PHE A 153 -10.92 -17.59 -16.28
CA PHE A 153 -12.17 -16.83 -16.43
C PHE A 153 -12.05 -15.71 -17.47
N LEU A 154 -10.87 -15.11 -17.65
CA LEU A 154 -10.66 -14.03 -18.60
C LEU A 154 -10.47 -14.50 -20.05
N LYS A 155 -10.15 -15.78 -20.31
CA LYS A 155 -9.74 -16.26 -21.65
C LYS A 155 -10.78 -16.04 -22.75
N ASP A 156 -12.06 -16.07 -22.40
CA ASP A 156 -13.20 -15.92 -23.31
C ASP A 156 -13.87 -14.54 -23.21
N LYS A 157 -13.31 -13.61 -22.42
CA LYS A 157 -13.88 -12.28 -22.19
C LYS A 157 -13.30 -11.27 -23.18
N THR A 158 -14.16 -10.53 -23.85
CA THR A 158 -13.75 -9.48 -24.80
C THR A 158 -14.70 -8.30 -24.71
N ASN A 159 -14.18 -7.10 -24.49
CA ASN A 159 -14.94 -5.84 -24.47
C ASN A 159 -16.19 -5.90 -23.56
N GLN A 160 -16.04 -6.43 -22.36
CA GLN A 160 -17.15 -6.76 -21.45
C GLN A 160 -17.17 -5.91 -20.18
N TYR A 161 -16.01 -5.53 -19.65
CA TYR A 161 -15.90 -4.86 -18.35
C TYR A 161 -15.38 -3.42 -18.50
N ASP A 162 -16.05 -2.49 -17.84
CA ASP A 162 -15.62 -1.09 -17.78
C ASP A 162 -14.47 -0.91 -16.80
N VAL A 163 -14.52 -1.65 -15.69
CA VAL A 163 -13.46 -1.67 -14.69
C VAL A 163 -13.12 -3.11 -14.32
N ILE A 164 -11.82 -3.42 -14.25
CA ILE A 164 -11.32 -4.66 -13.66
C ILE A 164 -10.43 -4.32 -12.47
N ILE A 165 -10.65 -4.97 -11.33
CA ILE A 165 -9.81 -4.86 -10.13
C ILE A 165 -9.19 -6.22 -9.88
N THR A 166 -7.86 -6.30 -9.83
CA THR A 166 -7.14 -7.53 -9.45
C THR A 166 -6.62 -7.36 -8.04
N ASP A 167 -7.35 -7.95 -7.10
CA ASP A 167 -7.06 -7.96 -5.67
C ASP A 167 -6.49 -9.33 -5.29
N SER A 168 -5.23 -9.54 -5.67
CA SER A 168 -4.51 -10.79 -5.45
C SER A 168 -3.57 -10.69 -4.25
N SER A 169 -3.25 -11.83 -3.66
CA SER A 169 -2.09 -11.97 -2.78
C SER A 169 -0.78 -11.75 -3.55
N ASP A 170 0.33 -11.75 -2.80
CA ASP A 170 1.69 -11.67 -3.34
C ASP A 170 1.95 -12.73 -4.44
N PRO A 171 2.92 -12.53 -5.36
CA PRO A 171 3.21 -13.40 -6.52
C PRO A 171 3.67 -14.85 -6.20
N GLU A 172 3.51 -15.32 -4.97
CA GLU A 172 3.71 -16.72 -4.56
C GLU A 172 2.38 -17.51 -4.64
N GLY A 173 2.50 -18.84 -4.77
CA GLY A 173 1.32 -19.72 -4.76
C GLY A 173 0.35 -19.48 -5.93
N PRO A 174 -0.98 -19.46 -5.70
CA PRO A 174 -1.98 -19.42 -6.78
C PRO A 174 -2.00 -18.09 -7.56
N ALA A 175 -1.45 -17.00 -7.00
CA ALA A 175 -1.44 -15.68 -7.64
C ALA A 175 -0.32 -15.48 -8.67
N GLY A 176 0.67 -16.39 -8.75
CA GLY A 176 1.84 -16.20 -9.61
C GLY A 176 1.54 -16.05 -11.12
N SER A 177 0.43 -16.62 -11.61
CA SER A 177 -0.01 -16.47 -13.01
C SER A 177 -0.51 -15.05 -13.33
N LEU A 178 -0.89 -14.26 -12.32
CA LEU A 178 -1.48 -12.93 -12.44
C LEU A 178 -0.43 -11.81 -12.64
N PHE A 179 0.86 -12.13 -12.58
CA PHE A 179 1.95 -11.14 -12.75
C PHE A 179 2.67 -11.26 -14.10
N GLY A 180 2.19 -12.13 -15.00
CA GLY A 180 2.77 -12.36 -16.32
C GLY A 180 2.19 -11.45 -17.41
N ALA A 181 2.97 -11.19 -18.46
CA ALA A 181 2.53 -10.36 -19.61
C ALA A 181 1.24 -10.88 -20.27
N ASP A 182 1.01 -12.20 -20.27
CA ASP A 182 -0.20 -12.79 -20.86
C ASP A 182 -1.46 -12.46 -20.04
N PHE A 183 -1.36 -12.34 -18.71
CA PHE A 183 -2.47 -11.88 -17.89
C PHE A 183 -2.87 -10.45 -18.24
N PHE A 184 -1.92 -9.53 -18.39
CA PHE A 184 -2.21 -8.15 -18.77
C PHE A 184 -2.80 -8.02 -20.18
N LYS A 185 -2.49 -8.95 -21.10
CA LYS A 185 -3.17 -9.05 -22.40
C LYS A 185 -4.63 -9.50 -22.25
N LEU A 186 -4.89 -10.47 -21.37
CA LEU A 186 -6.25 -10.92 -21.06
C LEU A 186 -7.09 -9.79 -20.47
N LEU A 187 -6.54 -9.03 -19.51
CA LEU A 187 -7.16 -7.81 -18.98
C LEU A 187 -7.52 -6.83 -20.10
N LYS A 188 -6.58 -6.57 -21.02
CA LYS A 188 -6.77 -5.61 -22.13
C LYS A 188 -7.92 -6.02 -23.06
N ASN A 189 -8.01 -7.32 -23.34
CA ASN A 189 -9.05 -7.88 -24.17
C ASN A 189 -10.42 -7.78 -23.48
N ALA A 190 -10.50 -8.13 -22.20
CA ALA A 190 -11.73 -8.09 -21.42
C ALA A 190 -12.27 -6.67 -21.18
N LEU A 191 -11.40 -5.66 -21.10
CA LEU A 191 -11.77 -4.26 -20.89
C LEU A 191 -12.48 -3.64 -22.10
N THR A 192 -13.45 -2.75 -21.84
CA THR A 192 -14.08 -1.89 -22.86
C THR A 192 -13.10 -0.86 -23.43
N GLU A 193 -13.50 -0.09 -24.46
CA GLU A 193 -12.63 0.92 -25.09
C GLU A 193 -12.12 1.99 -24.11
N LYS A 194 -12.96 2.39 -23.14
CA LYS A 194 -12.59 3.32 -22.06
C LYS A 194 -12.18 2.60 -20.77
N GLY A 195 -12.01 1.28 -20.85
CA GLY A 195 -11.82 0.45 -19.68
C GLY A 195 -10.57 0.81 -18.90
N VAL A 196 -10.70 0.75 -17.57
CA VAL A 196 -9.63 0.99 -16.60
C VAL A 196 -9.41 -0.29 -15.81
N PHE A 197 -8.17 -0.64 -15.49
CA PHE A 197 -7.93 -1.61 -14.43
C PHE A 197 -7.03 -1.05 -13.34
N SER A 198 -7.18 -1.61 -12.14
CA SER A 198 -6.27 -1.47 -11.01
C SER A 198 -5.88 -2.86 -10.52
N THR A 199 -4.61 -3.08 -10.28
CA THR A 199 -4.11 -4.32 -9.66
C THR A 199 -3.30 -3.96 -8.43
N GLN A 200 -3.31 -4.83 -7.41
CA GLN A 200 -2.27 -4.82 -6.37
C GLN A 200 -0.92 -4.71 -7.08
N GLY A 201 -0.10 -3.76 -6.62
CA GLY A 201 1.13 -3.34 -7.29
C GLY A 201 2.34 -3.38 -6.38
N GLU A 202 2.32 -4.17 -5.30
CA GLU A 202 3.44 -4.36 -4.38
C GLU A 202 3.99 -3.09 -3.68
N CYS A 203 4.93 -3.25 -2.74
CA CYS A 203 5.49 -2.14 -1.99
C CYS A 203 6.73 -1.53 -2.67
N MET A 204 6.70 -0.24 -3.01
CA MET A 204 7.85 0.47 -3.61
C MET A 204 9.14 0.49 -2.77
N TRP A 205 9.06 0.25 -1.46
CA TRP A 205 10.25 0.14 -0.60
C TRP A 205 10.95 -1.22 -0.72
N LEU A 206 10.23 -2.25 -1.16
CA LEU A 206 10.69 -3.64 -1.18
C LEU A 206 10.84 -4.17 -2.60
N HIS A 207 9.86 -3.88 -3.46
CA HIS A 207 9.63 -4.58 -4.72
C HIS A 207 9.79 -3.68 -5.96
N LEU A 208 10.51 -2.56 -5.85
CA LEU A 208 10.66 -1.58 -6.94
C LEU A 208 11.12 -2.17 -8.29
N PRO A 209 12.04 -3.16 -8.36
CA PRO A 209 12.39 -3.82 -9.61
C PRO A 209 11.22 -4.60 -10.25
N LEU A 210 10.40 -5.29 -9.43
CA LEU A 210 9.21 -6.01 -9.89
C LEU A 210 8.16 -5.02 -10.42
N ILE A 211 7.93 -3.94 -9.66
CA ILE A 211 6.99 -2.86 -10.06
C ILE A 211 7.40 -2.28 -11.41
N LYS A 212 8.69 -1.96 -11.61
CA LYS A 212 9.19 -1.48 -12.90
C LYS A 212 8.90 -2.47 -14.02
N LYS A 213 9.19 -3.76 -13.81
CA LYS A 213 8.95 -4.81 -14.80
C LYS A 213 7.46 -4.90 -15.20
N VAL A 214 6.55 -4.88 -14.21
CA VAL A 214 5.10 -4.91 -14.46
C VAL A 214 4.64 -3.66 -15.20
N MET A 215 5.09 -2.48 -14.78
CA MET A 215 4.77 -1.22 -15.46
C MET A 215 5.29 -1.20 -16.90
N ASP A 216 6.49 -1.71 -17.16
CA ASP A 216 7.07 -1.73 -18.50
C ASP A 216 6.26 -2.65 -19.44
N PHE A 217 5.81 -3.82 -18.98
CA PHE A 217 4.87 -4.65 -19.75
C PHE A 217 3.53 -3.94 -20.00
N CYS A 218 3.01 -3.25 -18.99
CA CYS A 218 1.79 -2.49 -19.15
C CYS A 218 1.95 -1.36 -20.17
N LYS A 219 3.10 -0.67 -20.22
CA LYS A 219 3.36 0.42 -21.18
C LYS A 219 3.43 -0.06 -22.62
N GLU A 220 3.78 -1.33 -22.86
CA GLU A 220 3.70 -1.93 -24.20
C GLU A 220 2.25 -2.20 -24.63
N LEU A 221 1.33 -2.35 -23.66
CA LEU A 221 -0.04 -2.77 -23.90
C LEU A 221 -1.04 -1.61 -23.83
N TYR A 222 -0.84 -0.62 -22.96
CA TYR A 222 -1.80 0.43 -22.66
C TYR A 222 -1.22 1.81 -22.92
N PRO A 223 -2.00 2.74 -23.49
CA PRO A 223 -1.54 4.11 -23.72
C PRO A 223 -1.34 4.89 -22.42
N ARG A 224 -2.02 4.52 -21.32
CA ARG A 224 -1.90 5.17 -20.01
C ARG A 224 -1.62 4.13 -18.95
N VAL A 225 -0.52 4.34 -18.22
CA VAL A 225 -0.02 3.46 -17.16
C VAL A 225 0.51 4.33 -16.04
N GLU A 226 -0.05 4.17 -14.84
CA GLU A 226 0.35 4.92 -13.66
C GLU A 226 0.56 3.96 -12.48
N TYR A 227 1.29 4.44 -11.50
CA TYR A 227 1.48 3.78 -10.21
C TYR A 227 1.07 4.74 -9.09
N ALA A 228 0.13 4.28 -8.27
CA ALA A 228 -0.30 4.92 -7.04
C ALA A 228 0.13 4.07 -5.84
N TYR A 229 0.05 4.62 -4.62
CA TYR A 229 0.23 3.85 -3.41
C TYR A 229 -0.73 4.30 -2.30
N THR A 230 -0.96 3.42 -1.34
CA THR A 230 -1.72 3.70 -0.13
C THR A 230 -0.94 3.29 1.12
N SER A 231 -1.17 3.97 2.23
CA SER A 231 -0.62 3.61 3.54
C SER A 231 -1.54 2.61 4.24
N ILE A 232 -1.02 1.46 4.63
CA ILE A 232 -1.77 0.43 5.36
C ILE A 232 -0.81 -0.25 6.34
N PRO A 233 -0.96 0.01 7.67
CA PRO A 233 0.01 -0.41 8.68
C PRO A 233 0.34 -1.90 8.68
N THR A 234 -0.63 -2.78 8.40
CA THR A 234 -0.44 -4.23 8.51
C THR A 234 0.22 -4.90 7.32
N TYR A 235 0.47 -4.18 6.23
CA TYR A 235 1.22 -4.73 5.10
C TYR A 235 2.73 -4.48 5.24
N PRO A 236 3.57 -5.30 4.58
CA PRO A 236 5.02 -5.14 4.64
C PRO A 236 5.51 -3.72 4.32
N SER A 237 6.27 -3.14 5.26
CA SER A 237 6.74 -1.75 5.22
C SER A 237 5.62 -0.68 5.26
N GLY A 238 4.41 -1.03 5.70
CA GLY A 238 3.33 -0.11 6.08
C GLY A 238 2.59 0.55 4.91
N GLN A 239 2.76 0.06 3.69
CA GLN A 239 2.13 0.61 2.49
C GLN A 239 2.18 -0.38 1.32
N ILE A 240 1.31 -0.16 0.33
CA ILE A 240 1.27 -0.96 -0.89
C ILE A 240 0.88 -0.13 -2.10
N GLY A 241 1.29 -0.60 -3.27
CA GLY A 241 1.08 0.03 -4.56
C GLY A 241 -0.16 -0.45 -5.28
N HIS A 242 -0.57 0.34 -6.27
CA HIS A 242 -1.58 -0.01 -7.25
C HIS A 242 -1.03 0.33 -8.64
N VAL A 243 -0.91 -0.66 -9.51
CA VAL A 243 -0.63 -0.42 -10.93
C VAL A 243 -1.97 -0.21 -11.63
N MET A 244 -2.10 0.91 -12.32
CA MET A 244 -3.32 1.27 -13.03
C MET A 244 -3.05 1.47 -14.51
N CYS A 245 -3.94 0.97 -15.36
CA CYS A 245 -3.89 1.27 -16.79
C CYS A 245 -5.26 1.59 -17.37
N CYS A 246 -5.26 2.34 -18.47
CA CYS A 246 -6.46 2.64 -19.24
C CYS A 246 -6.22 2.44 -20.74
N LYS A 247 -7.25 1.99 -21.46
CA LYS A 247 -7.25 1.87 -22.92
C LYS A 247 -7.47 3.21 -23.64
N ASP A 248 -8.03 4.21 -22.95
CA ASP A 248 -8.23 5.56 -23.48
C ASP A 248 -6.92 6.36 -23.39
N SER A 249 -6.40 6.81 -24.53
CA SER A 249 -5.15 7.59 -24.61
C SER A 249 -5.27 8.97 -23.98
N GLU A 250 -6.48 9.50 -23.87
CA GLU A 250 -6.73 10.84 -23.32
C GLU A 250 -6.98 10.82 -21.80
N ALA A 251 -7.15 9.63 -21.20
CA ALA A 251 -7.48 9.50 -19.79
C ALA A 251 -6.35 9.98 -18.87
N ASN A 252 -6.68 10.83 -17.89
CA ASN A 252 -5.76 11.17 -16.81
C ASN A 252 -6.12 10.37 -15.56
N LEU A 253 -5.40 9.27 -15.30
CA LEU A 253 -5.65 8.42 -14.15
C LEU A 253 -5.28 9.08 -12.82
N ARG A 254 -4.52 10.18 -12.83
CA ARG A 254 -4.07 10.90 -11.63
C ARG A 254 -5.12 11.87 -11.09
N GLU A 255 -6.13 12.16 -11.89
CA GLU A 255 -7.22 13.09 -11.56
C GLU A 255 -8.55 12.32 -11.62
N PRO A 256 -9.34 12.29 -10.54
CA PRO A 256 -10.61 11.58 -10.55
C PRO A 256 -11.61 12.29 -11.50
N LEU A 257 -12.17 11.55 -12.46
CA LEU A 257 -13.22 12.04 -13.36
C LEU A 257 -14.57 12.19 -12.64
N ARG A 258 -14.78 11.39 -11.59
CA ARG A 258 -15.97 11.43 -10.75
C ARG A 258 -15.55 11.62 -9.30
N ASN A 259 -16.35 12.39 -8.56
CA ASN A 259 -16.12 12.67 -7.15
C ASN A 259 -17.36 12.32 -6.36
N PHE A 260 -17.15 11.82 -5.15
CA PHE A 260 -18.17 11.81 -4.12
C PHE A 260 -18.37 13.25 -3.62
N THR A 261 -19.58 13.61 -3.23
CA THR A 261 -19.79 14.87 -2.49
C THR A 261 -19.14 14.76 -1.12
N SER A 262 -18.82 15.88 -0.46
CA SER A 262 -18.24 15.84 0.89
C SER A 262 -19.12 15.09 1.89
N GLU A 263 -20.46 15.18 1.77
CA GLU A 263 -21.39 14.40 2.58
C GLU A 263 -21.30 12.89 2.30
N GLN A 264 -21.11 12.50 1.03
CA GLN A 264 -20.89 11.10 0.67
C GLN A 264 -19.53 10.60 1.17
N GLU A 265 -18.47 11.39 1.04
CA GLU A 265 -17.14 11.04 1.57
C GLU A 265 -17.21 10.80 3.08
N ASP A 266 -17.76 11.74 3.85
CA ASP A 266 -17.90 11.64 5.32
C ASP A 266 -18.74 10.43 5.76
N LYS A 267 -19.74 10.04 4.97
CA LYS A 267 -20.66 8.96 5.31
C LYS A 267 -20.16 7.57 4.88
N LEU A 268 -19.50 7.51 3.72
CA LEU A 268 -19.21 6.23 3.05
C LEU A 268 -17.75 5.83 3.16
N LEU A 269 -16.83 6.76 3.37
CA LEU A 269 -15.40 6.54 3.22
C LEU A 269 -14.65 6.88 4.52
N ARG A 270 -13.49 6.25 4.70
CA ARG A 270 -12.61 6.44 5.86
C ARG A 270 -11.20 6.86 5.45
N TYR A 271 -10.79 6.60 4.21
CA TYR A 271 -9.47 6.92 3.68
C TYR A 271 -9.54 7.71 2.36
N TYR A 272 -10.28 7.19 1.37
CA TYR A 272 -10.34 7.80 0.05
C TYR A 272 -11.10 9.12 0.10
N ASN A 273 -10.53 10.12 -0.56
CA ASN A 273 -11.21 11.31 -1.05
C ASN A 273 -10.48 11.78 -2.32
N SER A 274 -11.06 12.75 -3.02
CA SER A 274 -10.50 13.23 -4.30
C SER A 274 -9.07 13.80 -4.19
N GLU A 275 -8.67 14.36 -3.05
CA GLU A 275 -7.31 14.88 -2.84
C GLU A 275 -6.32 13.75 -2.52
N ILE A 276 -6.75 12.73 -1.75
CA ILE A 276 -5.98 11.51 -1.51
C ILE A 276 -5.74 10.76 -2.82
N HIS A 277 -6.75 10.69 -3.71
CA HIS A 277 -6.58 10.12 -5.06
C HIS A 277 -5.39 10.75 -5.78
N LYS A 278 -5.34 12.10 -5.87
CA LYS A 278 -4.25 12.81 -6.56
C LYS A 278 -2.91 12.61 -5.86
N ALA A 279 -2.90 12.69 -4.53
CA ALA A 279 -1.71 12.55 -3.71
C ALA A 279 -1.08 11.15 -3.81
N ALA A 280 -1.88 10.10 -3.99
CA ALA A 280 -1.41 8.73 -4.10
C ALA A 280 -0.45 8.49 -5.28
N PHE A 281 -0.49 9.33 -6.32
CA PHE A 281 0.43 9.27 -7.46
C PHE A 281 1.73 10.08 -7.24
N VAL A 282 1.85 10.80 -6.13
CA VAL A 282 3.04 11.61 -5.79
C VAL A 282 4.06 10.71 -5.09
N LEU A 283 4.94 10.11 -5.89
CA LEU A 283 5.91 9.14 -5.39
C LEU A 283 7.16 9.80 -4.79
N PRO A 284 7.78 9.17 -3.78
CA PRO A 284 9.13 9.52 -3.33
C PRO A 284 10.12 9.57 -4.50
N GLN A 285 11.11 10.47 -4.40
CA GLN A 285 12.03 10.76 -5.50
C GLN A 285 12.79 9.51 -6.02
N PHE A 286 13.12 8.56 -5.14
CA PHE A 286 13.80 7.33 -5.54
C PHE A 286 12.91 6.44 -6.42
N ALA A 287 11.64 6.25 -6.05
CA ALA A 287 10.68 5.45 -6.80
C ALA A 287 10.33 6.15 -8.12
N LYS A 288 10.07 7.46 -8.08
CA LYS A 288 9.79 8.28 -9.28
C LYS A 288 10.89 8.15 -10.33
N LYS A 289 12.16 8.19 -9.91
CA LYS A 289 13.32 8.07 -10.81
C LYS A 289 13.34 6.73 -11.55
N VAL A 290 12.99 5.63 -10.87
CA VAL A 290 13.01 4.28 -11.43
C VAL A 290 11.81 4.01 -12.32
N LEU A 291 10.61 4.40 -11.90
CA LEU A 291 9.36 4.04 -12.59
C LEU A 291 9.04 4.88 -13.82
N TYR A 292 9.38 6.18 -13.78
CA TYR A 292 9.06 7.13 -14.85
C TYR A 292 10.28 7.58 -15.64
N GLU A 293 11.45 6.97 -15.41
CA GLU A 293 12.68 7.27 -16.12
C GLU A 293 12.86 8.78 -16.33
N ILE A 294 12.99 9.53 -15.23
CA ILE A 294 13.66 10.83 -15.33
C ILE A 294 15.10 10.49 -15.69
N ALA A 295 15.34 10.27 -16.99
CA ALA A 295 16.66 10.29 -17.56
C ALA A 295 17.31 11.52 -16.94
N ALA A 296 18.41 11.31 -16.22
CA ALA A 296 19.28 12.42 -15.88
C ALA A 296 19.59 13.06 -17.22
N ALA A 297 18.92 14.19 -17.51
CA ALA A 297 18.97 14.88 -18.77
C ALA A 297 20.43 14.91 -19.15
N THR A 298 20.72 14.16 -20.21
CA THR A 298 22.02 13.84 -20.76
C THR A 298 23.10 14.69 -20.12
N ALA A 299 23.66 14.24 -19.00
CA ALA A 299 24.90 14.82 -18.49
C ALA A 299 25.89 14.50 -19.60
N SER A 300 26.05 15.48 -20.51
CA SER A 300 26.89 15.34 -21.68
C SER A 300 28.20 14.80 -21.15
N ARG A 301 28.50 13.54 -21.46
CA ARG A 301 29.86 13.06 -21.42
C ARG A 301 30.56 13.94 -22.45
N ARG A 302 31.04 15.11 -22.02
CA ARG A 302 32.12 15.81 -22.70
C ARG A 302 33.22 14.76 -22.70
N GLY A 303 33.39 14.12 -23.86
CA GLY A 303 34.52 13.26 -24.09
C GLY A 303 35.75 14.07 -23.74
N TYR A 304 36.48 13.63 -22.72
CA TYR A 304 37.87 14.04 -22.59
C TYR A 304 38.61 13.44 -23.79
N SER A 305 38.63 14.19 -24.88
CA SER A 305 39.66 14.07 -25.89
C SER A 305 40.97 14.39 -25.19
N THR A 306 41.80 13.37 -24.97
CA THR A 306 43.20 13.53 -24.57
C THR A 306 43.97 14.16 -25.73
N ALA A 307 43.88 15.48 -25.86
CA ALA A 307 44.81 16.27 -26.64
C ALA A 307 45.84 16.85 -25.68
N THR A 308 47.03 16.30 -25.73
CA THR A 308 48.24 16.83 -25.11
C THR A 308 48.53 18.23 -25.64
N SER A 309 48.47 19.25 -24.78
CA SER A 309 49.31 20.44 -24.96
C SER A 309 49.77 20.97 -23.62
N LYS A 310 51.09 20.91 -23.42
CA LYS A 310 51.82 21.65 -22.41
C LYS A 310 51.57 23.15 -22.63
N ASN A 311 51.06 23.86 -21.62
CA ASN A 311 51.64 25.12 -21.14
C ASN A 311 50.81 25.70 -19.99
N ALA A 312 51.56 26.28 -19.05
CA ALA A 312 51.11 26.88 -17.79
C ALA A 312 50.20 28.10 -17.98
N GLY A 313 49.34 28.36 -17.00
CA GLY A 313 48.57 29.59 -16.90
C GLY A 313 47.53 29.55 -15.78
N SER A 314 47.89 30.09 -14.63
CA SER A 314 47.01 30.41 -13.50
C SER A 314 45.85 31.31 -13.92
N PHE A 315 44.62 30.97 -13.55
CA PHE A 315 43.47 31.89 -13.59
C PHE A 315 42.76 31.92 -12.23
N TYR A 316 42.95 33.03 -11.54
CA TYR A 316 42.11 33.49 -10.44
C TYR A 316 40.74 33.91 -11.01
N TYR A 317 39.64 33.49 -10.37
CA TYR A 317 38.32 34.08 -10.63
C TYR A 317 38.07 35.22 -9.63
N GLN A 318 37.82 36.39 -10.19
CA GLN A 318 37.55 37.66 -9.53
C GLN A 318 36.07 37.69 -9.12
N TYR A 319 35.77 37.75 -7.82
CA TYR A 319 34.42 37.94 -7.29
C TYR A 319 34.03 39.42 -7.35
N GLY A 320 32.94 39.73 -8.06
CA GLY A 320 32.29 41.04 -8.01
C GLY A 320 30.82 40.92 -8.36
N THR A 321 29.94 40.88 -7.34
CA THR A 321 28.58 41.47 -7.31
C THR A 321 27.87 41.14 -5.97
N PRO A 322 26.97 42.02 -5.47
CA PRO A 322 26.54 42.06 -4.07
C PRO A 322 25.36 41.13 -3.72
N LEU A 323 25.28 39.92 -4.26
CA LEU A 323 24.20 38.96 -3.94
C LEU A 323 24.53 37.97 -2.81
N VAL A 324 25.77 37.91 -2.34
CA VAL A 324 26.20 36.90 -1.35
C VAL A 324 25.88 37.30 0.11
N LYS A 325 25.42 38.53 0.38
CA LYS A 325 25.12 38.95 1.76
C LYS A 325 23.74 38.53 2.31
N CYS A 326 22.77 38.15 1.48
CA CYS A 326 21.44 37.75 1.98
C CYS A 326 21.31 36.25 2.29
N ILE A 327 22.10 35.38 1.63
CA ILE A 327 21.99 33.92 1.83
C ILE A 327 22.71 33.47 3.11
N VAL A 328 23.78 34.15 3.51
CA VAL A 328 24.54 33.81 4.72
C VAL A 328 23.78 34.20 6.01
N LEU A 329 22.97 35.25 5.98
CA LEU A 329 22.18 35.68 7.16
C LEU A 329 20.94 34.80 7.39
N ALA A 330 20.25 34.35 6.33
CA ALA A 330 19.07 33.50 6.46
C ALA A 330 19.41 32.04 6.83
N SER A 331 20.57 31.53 6.42
CA SER A 331 21.04 30.20 6.81
C SER A 331 21.59 30.17 8.25
N ALA A 332 22.19 31.26 8.73
CA ALA A 332 22.64 31.37 10.12
C ALA A 332 21.48 31.46 11.13
N THR A 333 20.37 32.12 10.80
CA THR A 333 19.20 32.21 11.69
C THR A 333 18.42 30.90 11.76
N THR A 334 18.28 30.17 10.65
CA THR A 334 17.57 28.89 10.63
C THR A 334 18.34 27.81 11.39
N LEU A 335 19.67 27.72 11.17
CA LEU A 335 20.52 26.79 11.92
C LEU A 335 20.61 27.17 13.41
N GLY A 336 20.64 28.47 13.72
CA GLY A 336 20.60 28.97 15.09
C GLY A 336 19.30 28.62 15.81
N PHE A 337 18.15 28.74 15.16
CA PHE A 337 16.86 28.31 15.73
C PHE A 337 16.79 26.80 15.93
N GLN A 338 17.32 26.02 14.99
CA GLN A 338 17.30 24.56 15.06
C GLN A 338 18.22 24.04 16.18
N LEU A 339 19.39 24.66 16.36
CA LEU A 339 20.30 24.35 17.47
C LEU A 339 19.76 24.84 18.82
N LEU A 340 19.08 25.99 18.87
CA LEU A 340 18.43 26.48 20.09
C LEU A 340 17.25 25.60 20.49
N TRP A 341 16.44 25.16 19.51
CA TRP A 341 15.34 24.21 19.73
C TRP A 341 15.87 22.87 20.26
N GLN A 342 16.89 22.29 19.62
CA GLN A 342 17.53 21.08 20.13
C GLN A 342 18.15 21.26 21.51
N HIS A 343 18.74 22.42 21.81
CA HIS A 343 19.29 22.70 23.13
C HIS A 343 18.21 22.83 24.20
N LEU A 344 17.09 23.50 23.90
CA LEU A 344 15.96 23.65 24.82
C LEU A 344 15.25 22.32 25.08
N GLU A 345 15.01 21.54 24.03
CA GLU A 345 14.42 20.21 24.13
C GLU A 345 15.34 19.27 24.94
N TYR A 346 16.65 19.33 24.72
CA TYR A 346 17.62 18.57 25.52
C TYR A 346 17.73 19.04 26.98
N GLN A 347 17.48 20.32 27.27
CA GLN A 347 17.39 20.83 28.65
C GLN A 347 16.12 20.33 29.34
N GLU A 348 14.96 20.33 28.66
CA GLU A 348 13.72 19.76 29.21
C GLU A 348 13.89 18.28 29.56
N TYR A 349 14.51 17.48 28.68
CA TYR A 349 14.82 16.08 28.98
C TYR A 349 15.81 15.91 30.15
N ARG A 350 16.75 16.85 30.32
CA ARG A 350 17.67 16.85 31.47
C ARG A 350 16.97 17.21 32.77
N ASP A 351 16.13 18.24 32.77
CA ASP A 351 15.37 18.66 33.94
C ASP A 351 14.38 17.56 34.37
N GLU A 352 13.76 16.86 33.41
CA GLU A 352 12.90 15.70 33.69
C GLU A 352 13.70 14.52 34.26
N ALA A 353 14.90 14.26 33.74
CA ALA A 353 15.79 13.22 34.27
C ALA A 353 16.25 13.54 35.71
N ASP A 354 16.67 14.77 35.97
CA ASP A 354 17.11 15.22 37.31
C ASP A 354 15.95 15.20 38.31
N ALA A 355 14.74 15.56 37.91
CA ALA A 355 13.54 15.44 38.74
C ALA A 355 13.24 13.97 39.10
N ASN A 356 13.42 13.05 38.16
CA ASN A 356 13.23 11.61 38.40
C ASN A 356 14.32 11.03 39.31
N VAL A 357 15.58 11.46 39.16
CA VAL A 357 16.68 11.06 40.04
C VAL A 357 16.42 11.53 41.48
N ASN A 358 16.06 12.80 41.68
CA ASN A 358 15.75 13.34 43.01
C ASN A 358 14.60 12.56 43.68
N LYS A 359 13.55 12.21 42.92
CA LYS A 359 12.42 11.42 43.42
C LYS A 359 12.82 10.00 43.84
N LEU A 360 13.80 9.41 43.16
CA LEU A 360 14.35 8.11 43.51
C LEU A 360 15.23 8.19 44.76
N GLU A 361 16.06 9.23 44.88
CA GLU A 361 16.90 9.46 46.07
C GLU A 361 16.06 9.69 47.35
N ASP A 362 14.99 10.48 47.25
CA ASP A 362 14.06 10.71 48.37
C ASP A 362 13.36 9.42 48.79
N ARG A 363 12.98 8.58 47.82
CA ARG A 363 12.39 7.27 48.10
C ARG A 363 13.38 6.33 48.76
N LEU A 364 14.65 6.36 48.34
CA LEU A 364 15.72 5.58 48.94
C LEU A 364 15.93 5.97 50.42
N LYS A 365 16.03 7.27 50.72
CA LYS A 365 16.13 7.78 52.09
C LYS A 365 14.94 7.34 52.96
N SER A 366 13.73 7.39 52.41
CA SER A 366 12.53 6.94 53.15
C SER A 366 12.57 5.46 53.51
N LEU A 367 13.15 4.63 52.63
CA LEU A 367 13.29 3.18 52.85
C LEU A 367 14.39 2.89 53.86
N GLU A 368 15.51 3.61 53.81
CA GLU A 368 16.59 3.52 54.79
C GLU A 368 16.13 3.95 56.20
N GLU A 369 15.31 4.99 56.32
CA GLU A 369 14.70 5.40 57.58
C GLU A 369 13.69 4.39 58.13
N GLN A 370 12.94 3.71 57.27
CA GLN A 370 12.04 2.62 57.66
C GLN A 370 12.82 1.38 58.12
N GLN A 371 13.93 1.07 57.46
CA GLN A 371 14.81 -0.05 57.81
C GLN A 371 15.52 0.17 59.16
N ASN A 372 15.91 1.41 59.48
CA ASN A 372 16.54 1.74 60.77
C ASN A 372 15.55 1.82 61.96
N LYS A 373 14.23 1.70 61.71
CA LYS A 373 13.18 1.66 62.75
C LYS A 373 12.66 0.25 63.05
N LEU A 374 13.12 -0.76 62.31
CA LEU A 374 12.94 -2.19 62.55
C LEU A 374 14.18 -2.74 63.28
#